data_AF-A0A1L8QWB0-F1
#
_entry.id   AF-A0A1L8QWB0-F1
#
_cell.length_a   1.000
_cell.length_b   1.000
_cell.length_c   1.000
_cell.angle_alpha   90.00
_cell.angle_beta   90.00
_cell.angle_gamma   90.00
#
_symmetry.space_group_name_H-M   'P 1'
#
loop_
_entity.id
_entity.type
_entity.pdbx_description
1 polymer ?
#
loop_
_entity_poly.entity_id
_entity_poly.type
_entity_poly.pdbx_seq_one_letter_code
_entity_poly.pdbx_strand_id
1 'polypeptide(L)' 'MNATKRTVKPNLQKVRVMIDGTPTKVWVSTRALKSGKIERV' A
#
# COMPACT_ATOMS: atom_id res chain seq x y z
N MET A 1 -12.79 24.35 21.63
CA MET A 1 -11.93 23.39 20.89
C MET A 1 -12.70 22.96 19.66
N ASN A 2 -12.41 23.55 18.49
CA ASN A 2 -13.20 23.33 17.28
C ASN A 2 -12.61 22.15 16.52
N ALA A 3 -13.26 20.99 16.57
CA ALA A 3 -12.87 19.81 15.80
C ALA A 3 -13.48 19.90 14.40
N THR A 4 -12.66 20.25 13.41
CA THR A 4 -13.03 20.14 12.00
C THR A 4 -12.85 18.69 11.52
N LYS A 5 -13.81 18.17 10.76
CA LYS A 5 -13.73 16.83 10.19
C LYS A 5 -12.58 16.79 9.16
N ARG A 6 -11.66 15.85 9.32
CA ARG A 6 -10.57 15.61 8.37
C ARG A 6 -10.54 14.13 7.99
N THR A 7 -10.34 13.86 6.71
CA THR A 7 -10.04 12.51 6.22
C THR A 7 -8.54 12.25 6.31
N VAL A 8 -8.15 11.19 7.01
CA VAL A 8 -6.77 10.70 7.03
C VAL A 8 -6.57 9.75 5.86
N LYS A 9 -5.70 10.12 4.92
CA LYS A 9 -5.37 9.26 3.78
C LYS A 9 -4.27 8.26 4.16
N PRO A 10 -4.41 6.97 3.80
CA PRO A 10 -3.35 6.00 4.01
C PRO A 10 -2.15 6.27 3.08
N ASN A 11 -0.95 5.89 3.52
CA ASN A 11 0.26 5.96 2.71
C ASN A 11 0.31 4.74 1.76
N LEU A 12 -0.24 4.94 0.56
CA LEU A 12 -0.24 3.99 -0.54
C LEU A 12 0.96 4.26 -1.46
N GLN A 13 1.69 3.21 -1.81
CA GLN A 13 2.84 3.26 -2.71
C GLN A 13 2.55 2.46 -3.98
N LYS A 14 2.98 2.97 -5.14
CA LYS A 14 2.95 2.21 -6.39
C LYS A 14 4.20 1.33 -6.45
N VAL A 15 4.02 0.01 -6.38
CA VAL A 15 5.14 -0.94 -6.40
C VAL A 15 4.82 -2.08 -7.37
N ARG A 16 5.86 -2.70 -7.93
CA ARG A 16 5.72 -3.95 -8.68
C ARG A 16 5.61 -5.10 -7.69
N VAL A 17 4.57 -5.90 -7.85
CA VAL A 17 4.25 -7.05 -6.99
C VAL A 17 4.07 -8.26 -7.89
N MET A 18 4.56 -9.42 -7.46
CA MET A 18 4.22 -10.69 -8.09
C MET A 18 2.83 -11.13 -7.62
N ILE A 19 1.86 -11.12 -8.52
CA ILE A 19 0.51 -11.65 -8.27
C ILE A 19 0.35 -12.83 -9.22
N ASP A 20 0.13 -14.02 -8.67
CA ASP A 20 -0.06 -15.27 -9.43
C ASP A 20 1.06 -15.55 -10.45
N GLY A 21 2.31 -15.23 -10.10
CA GLY A 21 3.49 -15.41 -10.97
C GLY A 21 3.72 -14.32 -12.01
N THR A 22 2.82 -13.33 -12.13
CA THR A 22 2.98 -12.20 -13.06
C THR A 22 3.32 -10.89 -12.32
N PRO A 23 4.38 -10.15 -12.75
CA PRO A 23 4.73 -8.89 -12.11
C PRO A 23 3.79 -7.76 -12.55
N THR A 24 2.94 -7.30 -11.63
CA THR A 24 1.94 -6.25 -11.88
C THR A 24 2.26 -5.00 -11.05
N LYS A 25 1.98 -3.80 -11.59
CA LYS A 25 2.07 -2.53 -10.85
C LYS A 25 0.77 -2.28 -10.09
N VAL A 26 0.81 -2.35 -8.76
CA VAL A 26 -0.36 -2.18 -7.90
C VAL A 26 -0.09 -1.15 -6.80
N TRP A 27 -1.16 -0.53 -6.31
CA TRP A 27 -1.12 0.30 -5.12
C TRP A 27 -1.09 -0.57 -3.87
N VAL A 28 -0.04 -0.44 -3.08
CA VAL A 28 0.19 -1.23 -1.89
C VAL A 28 0.31 -0.32 -0.68
N SER A 29 -0.32 -0.71 0.43
CA SER A 29 -0.10 -0.01 1.70
C SER A 29 1.29 -0.35 2.25
N THR A 30 1.96 0.66 2.78
CA THR A 30 3.28 0.50 3.44
C THR A 30 3.28 -0.55 4.55
N ARG A 31 2.16 -0.74 5.25
CA ARG A 31 2.00 -1.78 6.27
C ARG A 31 2.09 -3.19 5.68
N ALA A 32 1.50 -3.40 4.50
CA ALA A 32 1.54 -4.69 3.81
C ALA A 32 2.96 -5.03 3.35
N LEU A 33 3.71 -4.03 2.82
CA LEU A 33 5.14 -4.16 2.50
C LEU A 33 5.97 -4.52 3.74
N LYS A 34 5.75 -3.82 4.86
CA LYS A 34 6.48 -4.08 6.11
C LYS A 34 6.19 -5.47 6.68
N SER A 35 4.98 -5.98 6.49
CA SER A 35 4.58 -7.30 6.99
C SER A 35 5.05 -8.47 6.12
N GLY A 36 5.77 -8.23 5.02
CA GLY A 36 6.26 -9.28 4.12
C GLY A 36 5.16 -10.08 3.42
N LYS A 37 3.90 -9.65 3.50
CA LYS A 37 2.74 -10.29 2.85
C LYS A 37 2.77 -10.16 1.33
N ILE A 38 3.68 -9.32 0.81
CA ILE A 38 3.75 -8.92 -0.57
C ILE A 38 5.23 -8.95 -0.95
N GLU A 39 5.58 -9.88 -1.83
CA GLU A 39 6.91 -9.98 -2.39
C GLU A 39 7.10 -8.91 -3.47
N ARG A 40 8.12 -8.09 -3.28
CA ARG A 40 8.54 -7.09 -4.26
C ARG A 40 9.52 -7.76 -5.20
N VAL A 41 9.27 -7.64 -6.50
CA VAL A 41 10.22 -7.97 -7.57
C VAL A 41 10.83 -6.68 -8.08
#